data_AF-A0A3A0CUX4-F1
#
_entry.id   AF-A0A3A0CUX4-F1
#
_cell.length_a   1.000
_cell.length_b   1.000
_cell.length_c   1.000
_cell.angle_alpha   90.00
_cell.angle_beta   90.00
_cell.angle_gamma   90.00
#
_symmetry.space_group_name_H-M   'P 1'
#
loop_
_entity.id
_entity.type
_entity.pdbx_description
1 polymer ?
#
loop_
_entity_poly.entity_id
_entity_poly.type
_entity_poly.pdbx_seq_one_letter_code
_entity_poly.pdbx_strand_id
1 'polypeptide(L)'
;MPALFLVLMLVAFGTAAMVGLMLVNRAARVRQRDRILAEHYLRLGRIAPEAPCPCGSGRVYFDCCRNRDVVRLRDEVIDMCWRLWAHKSYPGRRRASTLKHRLEDHPLPRPALPPWVEQPEAYRFPIPDEVLRAWRPSPAAAPAAQKREDDSVL
;
A
#
# COMPACT_ATOMS: atom_id res chain seq x y z
N MET A 1 -13.99 -50.61 -1.79
CA MET A 1 -12.64 -50.01 -1.71
C MET A 1 -12.37 -48.97 -2.81
N PRO A 2 -12.46 -49.27 -4.14
CA PRO A 2 -12.03 -48.32 -5.18
C PRO A 2 -12.90 -47.06 -5.27
N ALA A 3 -14.20 -47.17 -5.02
CA ALA A 3 -15.12 -46.02 -5.04
C ALA A 3 -14.78 -44.97 -3.97
N LEU A 4 -14.38 -45.40 -2.78
CA LEU A 4 -14.01 -44.48 -1.69
C LEU A 4 -12.73 -43.71 -2.02
N PHE A 5 -11.74 -44.38 -2.61
CA PHE A 5 -10.50 -43.74 -3.05
C PHE A 5 -10.74 -42.68 -4.13
N LEU A 6 -11.64 -42.98 -5.09
CA LEU A 6 -11.98 -42.07 -6.18
C LEU A 6 -12.70 -40.80 -5.65
N VAL A 7 -13.59 -40.96 -4.67
CA VAL A 7 -14.25 -39.82 -4.00
C VAL A 7 -13.23 -38.95 -3.25
N LEU A 8 -12.29 -39.55 -2.51
CA LEU A 8 -11.25 -38.80 -1.79
C LEU A 8 -10.34 -38.01 -2.75
N MET A 9 -9.97 -38.58 -3.89
CA MET A 9 -9.18 -37.89 -4.92
C MET A 9 -9.92 -36.69 -5.51
N LEU A 10 -11.22 -36.82 -5.80
CA LEU A 10 -12.03 -35.70 -6.31
C LEU A 10 -12.15 -34.57 -5.28
N VAL A 11 -12.34 -34.89 -4.00
CA VAL A 11 -12.38 -33.88 -2.93
C VAL A 11 -11.02 -33.19 -2.76
N ALA A 12 -9.93 -33.94 -2.78
CA ALA A 12 -8.58 -33.37 -2.68
C ALA A 12 -8.26 -32.45 -3.88
N PHE A 13 -8.63 -32.86 -5.09
CA PHE A 13 -8.46 -32.04 -6.29
C PHE A 13 -9.32 -30.77 -6.22
N GLY A 14 -10.59 -30.89 -5.82
CA GLY A 14 -11.49 -29.75 -5.68
C GLY A 14 -11.00 -28.72 -4.66
N THR A 15 -10.50 -29.17 -3.51
CA THR A 15 -9.94 -28.27 -2.49
C THR A 15 -8.65 -27.60 -2.96
N ALA A 16 -7.74 -28.34 -3.59
CA ALA A 16 -6.51 -27.79 -4.16
C ALA A 16 -6.80 -26.73 -5.24
N ALA A 17 -7.76 -26.99 -6.14
CA ALA A 17 -8.17 -26.04 -7.17
C ALA A 17 -8.76 -24.76 -6.56
N MET A 18 -9.62 -24.88 -5.53
CA MET A 18 -10.20 -23.73 -4.84
C MET A 18 -9.12 -22.87 -4.15
N VAL A 19 -8.17 -23.51 -3.46
CA VAL A 19 -7.05 -22.81 -2.82
C VAL A 19 -6.17 -22.11 -3.86
N GLY A 20 -5.85 -22.79 -4.96
CA GLY A 20 -5.10 -22.21 -6.07
C GLY A 20 -5.79 -20.96 -6.63
N LEU A 21 -7.09 -21.03 -6.88
CA LEU A 21 -7.89 -19.89 -7.35
C LEU A 21 -7.88 -18.73 -6.34
N MET A 22 -8.00 -19.01 -5.04
CA MET A 22 -7.92 -17.99 -3.99
C MET A 22 -6.57 -17.29 -3.96
N LEU A 23 -5.46 -18.03 -4.10
CA LEU A 23 -4.11 -17.48 -4.14
C LEU A 23 -3.87 -16.62 -5.39
N VAL A 24 -4.31 -17.08 -6.56
CA VAL A 24 -4.22 -16.31 -7.81
C VAL A 24 -5.03 -15.01 -7.72
N ASN A 25 -6.27 -15.08 -7.23
CA ASN A 25 -7.10 -13.88 -7.03
C ASN A 25 -6.49 -12.91 -6.01
N ARG A 26 -5.89 -13.43 -4.93
CA ARG A 26 -5.16 -12.61 -3.96
C ARG A 26 -3.98 -11.92 -4.62
N ALA A 27 -3.17 -12.62 -5.39
CA ALA A 27 -2.02 -12.07 -6.10
C ALA A 27 -2.43 -11.03 -7.15
N ALA A 28 -3.48 -11.29 -7.93
CA ALA A 28 -4.01 -10.36 -8.92
C ALA A 28 -4.48 -9.04 -8.28
N ARG A 29 -5.19 -9.12 -7.15
CA ARG A 29 -5.64 -7.94 -6.40
C ARG A 29 -4.49 -7.12 -5.82
N VAL A 30 -3.45 -7.79 -5.30
CA VAL A 30 -2.24 -7.10 -4.84
C VAL A 30 -1.57 -6.36 -6.00
N ARG A 31 -1.39 -7.02 -7.14
CA ARG A 31 -0.82 -6.38 -8.35
C ARG A 31 -1.65 -5.19 -8.83
N GLN A 32 -2.97 -5.30 -8.82
CA GLN A 32 -3.84 -4.20 -9.21
C GLN A 32 -3.70 -3.00 -8.27
N ARG A 33 -3.65 -3.23 -6.95
CA ARG A 33 -3.40 -2.17 -5.96
C ARG A 33 -2.06 -1.50 -6.20
N ASP A 34 -1.01 -2.27 -6.43
CA ASP A 34 0.34 -1.75 -6.62
C ASP A 34 0.45 -0.91 -7.90
N ARG A 35 -0.27 -1.29 -8.98
CA ARG A 35 -0.37 -0.47 -10.21
C ARG A 35 -1.03 0.88 -9.97
N ILE A 36 -2.14 0.93 -9.24
CA ILE A 36 -2.86 2.19 -8.95
C ILE A 36 -1.98 3.11 -8.09
N LEU A 37 -1.30 2.53 -7.09
CA LEU A 37 -0.36 3.26 -6.25
C LEU A 37 0.79 3.88 -7.05
N ALA A 38 1.40 3.11 -7.96
CA ALA A 38 2.50 3.60 -8.80
C ALA A 38 2.10 4.86 -9.57
N GLU A 39 0.87 4.95 -10.08
CA GLU A 39 0.38 6.13 -10.80
C GLU A 39 0.30 7.38 -9.91
N HIS A 40 -0.09 7.23 -8.64
CA HIS A 40 -0.12 8.34 -7.69
C HIS A 40 1.28 8.80 -7.32
N TYR A 41 2.19 7.84 -7.09
CA TYR A 41 3.60 8.09 -6.77
C TYR A 41 4.37 8.74 -7.95
N LEU A 42 4.07 8.35 -9.19
CA LEU A 42 4.66 8.92 -10.41
C LEU A 42 4.54 10.45 -10.49
N ARG A 43 3.49 11.05 -9.90
CA ARG A 43 3.33 12.51 -9.92
C ARG A 43 4.39 13.25 -9.11
N LEU A 44 4.82 12.68 -7.99
CA LEU A 44 5.84 13.27 -7.10
C LEU A 44 7.28 12.96 -7.55
N GLY A 45 7.51 11.81 -8.18
CA GLY A 45 8.85 11.38 -8.64
C GLY A 45 9.37 12.10 -9.89
N ARG A 46 8.49 12.81 -10.61
CA ARG A 46 8.80 13.48 -11.89
C ARG A 46 9.47 14.85 -11.75
N ILE A 47 9.32 15.51 -10.60
CA ILE A 47 9.83 16.86 -10.38
C ILE A 47 10.96 16.78 -9.35
N ALA A 48 12.15 17.24 -9.73
CA ALA A 48 13.25 17.33 -8.79
C ALA A 48 12.89 18.32 -7.66
N PRO A 49 13.29 18.05 -6.40
CA PRO A 49 13.05 18.97 -5.28
C PRO A 49 13.46 20.42 -5.57
N GLU A 50 14.60 20.58 -6.24
CA GLU A 50 15.22 21.87 -6.60
C GLU A 50 14.62 22.51 -7.86
N ALA A 51 13.81 21.78 -8.63
CA ALA A 51 13.21 22.29 -9.85
C ALA A 51 12.22 23.43 -9.53
N PRO A 52 12.02 24.39 -10.46
CA PRO A 52 11.01 25.42 -10.30
C PRO A 52 9.63 24.79 -10.09
N CYS A 53 8.89 25.32 -9.11
CA CYS A 53 7.60 24.77 -8.75
C CYS A 53 6.56 24.99 -9.86
N PRO A 54 5.80 23.95 -10.27
CA PRO A 54 4.86 24.03 -11.39
C PRO A 54 3.63 24.91 -11.11
N CYS A 55 3.43 25.37 -9.87
CA CYS A 55 2.32 26.27 -9.54
C CYS A 55 2.55 27.73 -9.95
N GLY A 56 3.72 28.06 -10.49
CA GLY A 56 4.05 29.42 -10.93
C GLY A 56 4.45 30.38 -9.81
N SER A 57 4.71 29.90 -8.60
CA SER A 57 5.12 30.73 -7.45
C SER A 57 6.53 31.32 -7.57
N GLY A 58 7.34 30.86 -8.53
CA GLY A 58 8.75 31.21 -8.67
C GLY A 58 9.66 30.57 -7.61
N ARG A 59 9.13 29.80 -6.66
CA ARG A 59 9.89 29.08 -5.63
C ARG A 59 10.32 27.69 -6.13
N VAL A 60 11.30 27.09 -5.47
CA VAL A 60 11.65 25.68 -5.69
C VAL A 60 10.50 24.76 -5.26
N TYR A 61 10.35 23.62 -5.94
CA TYR A 61 9.25 22.68 -5.72
C TYR A 61 9.20 22.17 -4.28
N PHE A 62 10.37 21.85 -3.71
CA PHE A 62 10.54 21.36 -2.34
C PHE A 62 9.90 22.27 -1.30
N ASP A 63 10.21 23.56 -1.35
CA ASP A 63 9.71 24.56 -0.38
C ASP A 63 8.27 25.02 -0.65
N CYS A 64 7.73 24.71 -1.83
CA CYS A 64 6.44 25.25 -2.26
C CYS A 64 5.31 24.21 -2.22
N CYS A 65 5.24 23.32 -3.20
CA CYS A 65 4.10 22.41 -3.35
C CYS A 65 4.37 21.01 -2.83
N ARG A 66 5.65 20.62 -2.64
CA ARG A 66 5.99 19.24 -2.30
C ARG A 66 5.31 18.74 -1.03
N ASN A 67 5.37 19.47 0.07
CA ASN A 67 4.75 19.05 1.33
C ASN A 67 3.24 18.83 1.19
N ARG A 68 2.55 19.74 0.48
CA ARG A 68 1.11 19.62 0.20
C ARG A 68 0.83 18.38 -0.66
N ASP A 69 1.63 18.13 -1.68
CA ASP A 69 1.46 16.99 -2.58
C ASP A 69 1.71 15.66 -1.86
N VAL A 70 2.69 15.60 -0.95
CA VAL A 70 2.95 14.42 -0.10
C VAL A 70 1.80 14.14 0.85
N VAL A 71 1.23 15.17 1.51
CA VAL A 71 0.05 15.01 2.38
C VAL A 71 -1.14 14.52 1.57
N ARG A 72 -1.41 15.15 0.42
CA ARG A 72 -2.49 14.74 -0.47
C ARG A 72 -2.34 13.30 -0.94
N LEU A 73 -1.14 12.91 -1.38
CA LEU A 73 -0.82 11.54 -1.76
C LEU A 73 -1.11 10.57 -0.61
N ARG A 74 -0.69 10.90 0.61
CA ARG A 74 -0.94 10.07 1.79
C ARG A 74 -2.43 9.87 2.04
N ASP A 75 -3.23 10.93 1.96
CA ASP A 75 -4.68 10.86 2.13
C ASP A 75 -5.35 10.04 1.03
N GLU A 76 -4.92 10.20 -0.22
CA GLU A 76 -5.40 9.40 -1.37
C GLU A 76 -5.09 7.91 -1.19
N VAL A 77 -3.87 7.57 -0.71
CA VAL A 77 -3.48 6.19 -0.39
C VAL A 77 -4.31 5.62 0.76
N ILE A 78 -4.56 6.40 1.82
CA ILE A 78 -5.37 5.98 2.95
C ILE A 78 -6.82 5.74 2.52
N ASP A 79 -7.42 6.65 1.74
CA ASP A 79 -8.79 6.50 1.24
C ASP A 79 -8.92 5.29 0.32
N MET A 80 -7.95 5.05 -0.56
CA MET A 80 -7.91 3.84 -1.40
C MET A 80 -7.85 2.57 -0.54
N CYS A 81 -6.95 2.51 0.45
CA CYS A 81 -6.85 1.40 1.40
C CYS A 81 -8.16 1.19 2.16
N TRP A 82 -8.80 2.28 2.58
CA TRP A 82 -10.11 2.24 3.23
C TRP A 82 -11.18 1.66 2.32
N ARG A 83 -11.31 2.14 1.09
CA ARG A 83 -12.32 1.63 0.14
C ARG A 83 -12.16 0.13 -0.10
N LEU A 84 -10.92 -0.34 -0.25
CA LEU A 84 -10.60 -1.76 -0.42
C LEU A 84 -10.94 -2.60 0.82
N TRP A 85 -10.76 -2.02 2.01
CA TRP A 85 -11.07 -2.69 3.28
C TRP A 85 -12.58 -2.67 3.60
N ALA A 86 -13.23 -1.51 3.48
CA ALA A 86 -14.65 -1.32 3.76
C ALA A 86 -15.56 -2.09 2.80
N HIS A 87 -15.14 -2.32 1.54
CA HIS A 87 -15.85 -3.22 0.63
C HIS A 87 -15.87 -4.67 1.14
N LYS A 88 -14.92 -5.08 1.98
CA LYS A 88 -14.82 -6.44 2.53
C LYS A 88 -15.44 -6.60 3.91
N SER A 89 -15.60 -5.52 4.67
CA SER A 89 -15.91 -5.55 6.10
C SER A 89 -17.24 -4.86 6.42
N TYR A 90 -18.34 -5.57 6.16
CA TYR A 90 -19.73 -5.26 6.55
C TYR A 90 -20.35 -3.96 5.95
N PRO A 91 -21.64 -3.96 5.53
CA PRO A 91 -22.29 -2.80 4.89
C PRO A 91 -22.36 -1.51 5.73
N GLY A 92 -22.31 -1.63 7.08
CA GLY A 92 -22.52 -0.50 8.00
C GLY A 92 -21.42 0.56 8.03
N ARG A 93 -20.17 0.24 7.63
CA ARG A 93 -19.01 1.15 7.70
C ARG A 93 -18.93 2.18 6.57
N ARG A 94 -19.86 2.16 5.61
CA ARG A 94 -19.98 3.20 4.56
C ARG A 94 -20.68 4.49 5.04
N ARG A 95 -21.20 4.51 6.27
CA ARG A 95 -22.05 5.61 6.77
C ARG A 95 -21.29 6.87 7.20
N ALA A 96 -19.98 6.80 7.46
CA ALA A 96 -19.19 7.98 7.78
C ALA A 96 -18.94 8.82 6.52
N SER A 97 -19.44 10.06 6.54
CA SER A 97 -19.43 10.98 5.38
C SER A 97 -18.03 11.46 4.98
N THR A 98 -17.07 11.42 5.89
CA THR A 98 -15.70 11.92 5.66
C THR A 98 -14.65 10.86 5.97
N LEU A 99 -13.47 10.96 5.34
CA LEU A 99 -12.34 10.08 5.63
C LEU A 99 -11.90 10.18 7.10
N LYS A 100 -11.96 11.39 7.68
CA LYS A 100 -11.60 11.63 9.08
C LYS A 100 -12.46 10.79 10.04
N HIS A 101 -13.78 10.88 9.93
CA HIS A 101 -14.70 10.08 10.76
C HIS A 101 -14.48 8.57 10.59
N ARG A 102 -14.24 8.14 9.35
CA ARG A 102 -13.91 6.74 9.05
C ARG A 102 -12.68 6.25 9.84
N LEU A 103 -11.62 7.05 9.88
CA LEU A 103 -10.38 6.71 10.56
C LEU A 103 -10.47 6.81 12.09
N GLU A 104 -11.36 7.68 12.61
CA GLU A 104 -11.68 7.75 14.04
C GLU A 104 -12.38 6.47 14.51
N ASP A 105 -13.37 6.00 13.76
CA ASP A 105 -14.12 4.78 14.10
C ASP A 105 -13.27 3.52 13.93
N HIS A 106 -12.46 3.46 12.86
CA HIS A 106 -11.52 2.36 12.65
C HIS A 106 -10.15 2.90 12.19
N PRO A 107 -9.13 2.90 13.06
CA PRO A 107 -7.81 3.34 12.65
C PRO A 107 -7.20 2.35 11.66
N LEU A 108 -6.85 2.83 10.46
CA LEU A 108 -5.98 2.07 9.57
C LEU A 108 -4.51 2.28 9.96
N PRO A 109 -3.66 1.25 9.81
CA PRO A 109 -2.23 1.44 9.91
C PRO A 109 -1.78 2.47 8.88
N ARG A 110 -0.90 3.39 9.29
CA ARG A 110 -0.35 4.41 8.39
C ARG A 110 0.36 3.71 7.24
N PRO A 111 -0.01 3.96 5.97
CA PRO A 111 0.69 3.37 4.85
C PRO A 111 2.12 3.91 4.81
N ALA A 112 3.10 3.01 4.73
CA ALA A 112 4.47 3.38 4.48
C ALA A 112 4.58 3.92 3.05
N LEU A 113 5.01 5.17 2.91
CA LEU A 113 5.30 5.75 1.61
C LEU A 113 6.67 5.25 1.13
N PRO A 114 6.95 5.30 -0.18
CA PRO A 114 8.28 5.02 -0.69
C PRO A 114 9.33 5.92 -0.02
N PRO A 115 10.53 5.41 0.31
CA PRO A 115 11.57 6.20 0.97
C PRO A 115 11.93 7.50 0.24
N TRP A 116 11.90 7.51 -1.09
CA TRP A 116 12.19 8.71 -1.90
C TRP A 116 11.08 9.77 -1.86
N VAL A 117 9.88 9.41 -1.40
CA VAL A 117 8.81 10.37 -1.09
C VAL A 117 9.13 11.06 0.25
N GLU A 118 9.50 10.26 1.25
CA GLU A 118 9.77 10.71 2.62
C GLU A 118 11.12 11.42 2.77
N GLN A 119 12.12 11.01 2.00
CA GLN A 119 13.51 11.46 2.05
C GLN A 119 14.04 11.80 0.65
N PRO A 120 13.51 12.83 -0.04
CA PRO A 120 13.97 13.20 -1.38
C PRO A 120 15.47 13.43 -1.48
N GLU A 121 16.08 14.04 -0.47
CA GLU A 121 17.49 14.43 -0.49
C GLU A 121 18.43 13.22 -0.64
N ALA A 122 17.98 12.02 -0.23
CA ALA A 122 18.73 10.79 -0.33
C ALA A 122 18.66 10.11 -1.71
N TYR A 123 17.90 10.67 -2.67
CA TYR A 123 17.65 10.03 -3.97
C TYR A 123 17.97 10.95 -5.15
N ARG A 124 18.38 10.33 -6.25
CA ARG A 124 18.63 11.02 -7.52
C ARG A 124 17.30 11.26 -8.25
N PHE A 125 17.01 12.52 -8.59
CA PHE A 125 15.83 12.92 -9.36
C PHE A 125 16.20 13.42 -10.78
N PRO A 126 15.27 13.34 -11.76
CA PRO A 126 13.98 12.66 -11.69
C PRO A 126 14.16 11.14 -11.55
N ILE A 127 13.24 10.48 -10.83
CA ILE A 127 13.35 9.04 -10.60
C ILE A 127 12.98 8.31 -11.90
N PRO A 128 13.82 7.38 -12.39
CA PRO A 128 13.49 6.60 -13.58
C PRO A 128 12.20 5.80 -13.42
N ASP A 129 11.39 5.69 -14.48
CA ASP A 129 10.16 4.89 -14.49
C ASP A 129 10.41 3.41 -14.13
N GLU A 130 11.62 2.91 -14.38
CA GLU A 130 12.04 1.56 -13.99
C GLU A 130 12.16 1.42 -12.47
N VAL A 131 12.73 2.42 -11.78
CA VAL A 131 12.84 2.45 -10.31
C VAL A 131 11.45 2.55 -9.68
N LEU A 132 10.56 3.34 -10.28
CA LEU A 132 9.17 3.46 -9.85
C LEU A 132 8.38 2.15 -10.06
N ARG A 133 8.64 1.44 -11.17
CA ARG A 133 8.04 0.11 -11.46
C ARG A 133 8.61 -1.01 -10.59
N ALA A 134 9.88 -0.93 -10.24
CA ALA A 134 10.57 -1.90 -9.39
C ALA A 134 10.19 -1.75 -7.92
N TRP A 135 9.66 -0.59 -7.52
CA TRP A 135 9.17 -0.38 -6.16
C TRP A 135 8.05 -1.38 -5.84
N ARG A 136 8.37 -2.31 -4.96
CA ARG A 136 7.40 -3.16 -4.29
C ARG A 136 7.25 -2.61 -2.88
N PRO A 137 6.03 -2.28 -2.42
CA PRO A 137 5.84 -2.04 -1.01
C PRO A 137 6.36 -3.28 -0.28
N SER A 138 7.33 -3.09 0.63
CA SER A 138 7.79 -4.17 1.48
C SER A 138 6.54 -4.82 2.09
N PRO A 139 6.35 -6.15 2.01
CA PRO A 139 5.29 -6.78 2.77
C PRO A 139 5.56 -6.36 4.20
N ALA A 140 4.63 -5.61 4.80
CA ALA A 140 4.78 -5.08 6.14
C ALA A 140 5.50 -6.14 6.97
N ALA A 141 6.67 -5.77 7.52
CA ALA A 141 7.31 -6.59 8.53
C ALA A 141 6.17 -7.00 9.46
N ALA A 142 5.88 -8.31 9.50
CA ALA A 142 5.16 -8.84 10.64
C ALA A 142 5.80 -8.16 11.85
N PRO A 143 5.02 -7.60 12.80
CA PRO A 143 5.63 -6.97 13.96
C PRO A 143 6.68 -7.97 14.42
N ALA A 144 7.95 -7.54 14.39
CA ALA A 144 9.02 -8.36 14.90
C ALA A 144 8.47 -8.83 16.24
N ALA A 145 8.29 -10.14 16.38
CA ALA A 145 8.06 -10.72 17.67
C ALA A 145 9.17 -10.10 18.50
N GLN A 146 8.79 -9.14 19.34
CA GLN A 146 9.71 -8.44 20.20
C GLN A 146 10.11 -9.56 21.14
N LYS A 147 11.18 -10.25 20.75
CA LYS A 147 11.86 -11.21 21.58
C LYS A 147 12.28 -10.32 22.74
N ARG A 148 11.52 -10.46 23.81
CA ARG A 148 11.73 -9.80 25.08
C ARG A 148 13.14 -10.21 25.47
N GLU A 149 14.11 -9.35 25.15
CA GLU A 149 15.40 -9.34 25.81
C GLU A 149 15.10 -8.84 27.21
N ASP A 150 14.66 -9.77 28.06
CA ASP A 150 14.82 -9.65 29.50
C ASP A 150 16.30 -9.89 29.78
N ASP A 151 17.11 -8.86 29.53
CA ASP A 151 18.43 -8.71 30.11
C ASP A 151 18.48 -7.33 30.73
N SER A 152 18.19 -7.25 32.03
CA SER A 152 18.95 -6.41 32.95
C SER A 152 18.60 -6.69 34.42
N VAL A 153 19.53 -7.39 35.07
CA VAL A 153 20.19 -6.94 36.31
C VAL A 153 19.32 -6.87 37.57
N LEU A 154 19.31 -7.97 38.34
CA LEU A 154 20.00 -8.09 39.65
C LEU A 154 19.95 -9.54 40.16
#